data_AF-A0A1B9GX07-F1
#
_entry.id   AF-A0A1B9GX07-F1
#
_cell.length_a   1.000
_cell.length_b   1.000
_cell.length_c   1.000
_cell.angle_alpha   90.00
_cell.angle_beta   90.00
_cell.angle_gamma   90.00
#
_symmetry.space_group_name_H-M   'P 1'
#
loop_
_entity.id
_entity.type
_entity.pdbx_description
1 polymer ?
#
loop_
_entity_poly.entity_id
_entity_poly.type
_entity_poly.pdbx_seq_one_letter_code
_entity_poly.pdbx_strand_id
1 'polypeptide(L)'
;MSHPRDDSYTPSKISIRAGTGVHDLQEVRFIEFNKPDGWIPIVLRPMEMSDDGGAEVEGPPIPCHHLRVLILANHLNGKDTHVRGLRVFGAPIQNQPSDLASISPISETSSSPAAGKGNNKLERMKGKQLLELGHDGLSGFTSKSFKMHEWIR
;
A
#
# COMPACT_ATOMS: atom_id res chain seq x y z
N MET A 1 8.13 -4.12 16.86
CA MET A 1 8.66 -5.31 17.58
C MET A 1 9.83 -4.85 18.42
N SER A 2 10.16 -5.53 19.52
CA SER A 2 11.40 -5.22 20.24
C SER A 2 11.96 -6.45 20.93
N HIS A 3 12.91 -7.12 20.28
CA HIS A 3 13.56 -8.31 20.84
C HIS A 3 14.11 -8.10 22.27
N PRO A 4 14.80 -6.99 22.60
CA PRO A 4 15.32 -6.79 23.95
C PRO A 4 14.23 -6.71 25.04
N ARG A 5 13.01 -6.30 24.67
CA ARG A 5 11.89 -6.15 25.60
C ARG A 5 10.97 -7.37 25.64
N ASP A 6 10.83 -8.06 24.51
CA ASP A 6 9.88 -9.16 24.31
C ASP A 6 10.55 -10.54 24.45
N ASP A 7 11.88 -10.64 24.33
CA ASP A 7 12.66 -11.87 24.48
C ASP A 7 12.02 -13.06 23.71
N SER A 8 11.54 -14.10 24.42
CA SER A 8 10.87 -15.26 23.81
C SER A 8 9.51 -14.97 23.15
N TYR A 9 8.86 -13.85 23.46
CA TYR A 9 7.59 -13.44 22.85
C TYR A 9 7.79 -12.73 21.49
N THR A 10 9.03 -12.58 21.04
CA THR A 10 9.37 -11.94 19.77
C THR A 10 9.19 -12.93 18.62
N PRO A 11 8.38 -12.63 17.60
CA PRO A 11 8.24 -13.52 16.45
C PRO A 11 9.56 -13.60 15.67
N SER A 12 9.97 -14.83 15.34
CA SER A 12 11.18 -15.12 14.55
C SER A 12 10.83 -15.51 13.11
N LYS A 13 9.65 -16.09 12.87
CA LYS A 13 9.18 -16.47 11.53
C LYS A 13 7.74 -16.03 11.32
N ILE A 14 7.49 -15.28 10.26
CA ILE A 14 6.16 -14.82 9.89
C ILE A 14 5.87 -15.20 8.43
N SER A 15 4.68 -15.76 8.20
CA SER A 15 4.10 -15.97 6.87
C SER A 15 2.91 -15.04 6.70
N ILE A 16 2.82 -14.40 5.55
CA ILE A 16 1.71 -13.52 5.18
C ILE A 16 1.02 -14.17 3.98
N ARG A 17 -0.30 -14.33 4.10
CA ARG A 17 -1.15 -14.89 3.06
C ARG A 17 -2.25 -13.92 2.67
N ALA A 18 -2.59 -13.92 1.39
CA ALA A 18 -3.65 -13.08 0.84
C ALA A 18 -4.56 -13.90 -0.08
N GLY A 19 -5.83 -13.50 -0.16
CA GLY A 19 -6.82 -14.16 -1.01
C GLY A 19 -8.15 -13.38 -1.06
N THR A 20 -9.12 -13.94 -1.78
CA THR A 20 -10.47 -13.38 -1.87
C THR A 20 -11.37 -13.86 -0.72
N GLY A 21 -11.04 -14.99 -0.12
CA GLY A 21 -11.69 -15.56 1.06
C GLY A 21 -10.71 -16.35 1.93
N VAL A 22 -11.25 -17.08 2.91
CA VAL A 22 -10.43 -17.88 3.85
C VAL A 22 -9.93 -19.19 3.24
N HIS A 23 -10.54 -19.64 2.14
CA HIS A 23 -10.29 -20.95 1.53
C HIS A 23 -9.25 -20.92 0.41
N ASP A 24 -8.97 -19.74 -0.15
CA ASP A 24 -8.05 -19.51 -1.28
C ASP A 24 -6.83 -18.68 -0.87
N LEU A 25 -6.51 -18.61 0.43
CA LEU A 25 -5.35 -17.88 0.93
C LEU A 25 -4.04 -18.46 0.39
N GLN A 26 -3.34 -17.69 -0.44
CA GLN A 26 -2.01 -18.02 -0.94
C GLN A 26 -0.93 -17.31 -0.14
N GLU A 27 0.19 -17.97 0.10
CA GLU A 27 1.35 -17.34 0.73
C GLU A 27 2.02 -16.36 -0.23
N VAL A 28 1.97 -15.08 0.15
CA VAL A 28 2.54 -13.98 -0.64
C VAL A 28 3.92 -13.60 -0.13
N ARG A 29 4.19 -13.81 1.17
CA ARG A 29 5.48 -13.49 1.75
C ARG A 29 5.80 -14.38 2.94
N PHE A 30 7.04 -14.85 2.98
CA PHE A 30 7.65 -15.48 4.13
C PHE A 30 8.86 -14.63 4.56
N ILE A 31 8.97 -14.36 5.85
CA ILE A 31 10.07 -13.59 6.44
C ILE A 31 10.58 -14.29 7.69
N GLU A 32 11.90 -14.36 7.82
CA GLU A 32 12.59 -14.72 9.04
C GLU A 32 13.27 -13.48 9.63
N PHE A 33 13.10 -13.28 10.93
CA PHE A 33 13.71 -12.19 11.68
C PHE A 33 14.82 -12.73 12.57
N ASN A 34 15.90 -11.97 12.67
CA ASN A 34 16.96 -12.20 13.64
C ASN A 34 17.05 -10.99 14.57
N LYS A 35 16.45 -11.12 15.76
CA LYS A 35 16.41 -10.06 16.79
C LYS A 35 15.84 -8.74 16.27
N PRO A 36 14.59 -8.73 15.77
CA PRO A 36 13.97 -7.54 15.21
C PRO A 36 13.76 -6.46 16.27
N ASP A 37 13.97 -5.19 15.90
CA ASP A 37 13.68 -4.04 16.76
C ASP A 37 13.05 -2.89 15.94
N GLY A 38 12.09 -2.20 16.54
CA GLY A 38 11.34 -1.12 15.91
C GLY A 38 10.21 -1.56 14.96
N TRP A 39 9.80 -0.65 14.09
CA TRP A 39 8.85 -0.89 13.01
C TRP A 39 9.59 -1.47 11.81
N ILE A 40 9.13 -2.60 11.29
CA ILE A 40 9.72 -3.26 10.13
C ILE A 40 8.72 -3.24 8.98
N PRO A 41 8.99 -2.49 7.89
CA PRO A 41 8.13 -2.51 6.72
C PRO A 41 8.32 -3.83 5.97
N ILE A 42 7.22 -4.51 5.65
CA ILE A 42 7.22 -5.74 4.85
C ILE A 42 6.51 -5.42 3.53
N VAL A 43 7.25 -5.42 2.43
CA VAL A 43 6.70 -5.22 1.09
C VAL A 43 6.02 -6.52 0.66
N LEU A 44 4.73 -6.43 0.38
CA LEU A 44 3.91 -7.57 -0.08
C LEU A 44 3.84 -7.68 -1.59
N ARG A 45 4.33 -6.68 -2.33
CA ARG A 45 4.25 -6.69 -3.80
C ARG A 45 5.09 -7.82 -4.39
N PRO A 46 4.64 -8.45 -5.49
CA PRO A 46 5.49 -9.33 -6.28
C PRO A 46 6.74 -8.56 -6.72
N MET A 47 7.90 -9.21 -6.74
CA MET A 47 9.08 -8.65 -7.40
C MET A 47 9.10 -9.18 -8.83
N GLU A 48 9.05 -8.25 -9.78
CA GLU A 48 9.14 -8.57 -11.20
C GLU A 48 10.56 -8.27 -11.69
N MET A 49 11.10 -9.19 -12.48
CA MET A 49 12.37 -8.98 -13.17
C MET A 49 12.09 -8.14 -14.41
N SER A 50 12.82 -7.04 -14.57
CA SER A 50 12.70 -6.23 -15.77
C SER A 50 13.20 -7.02 -16.98
N ASP A 51 12.49 -6.92 -18.10
CA ASP A 51 12.79 -7.63 -19.38
C ASP A 51 14.22 -7.36 -19.89
N ASP A 52 14.80 -6.24 -19.43
CA ASP A 52 16.16 -5.78 -19.76
C ASP A 52 17.25 -6.46 -18.89
N GLY A 53 16.91 -7.43 -18.04
CA GLY A 53 17.83 -8.03 -17.06
C GLY A 53 18.28 -7.06 -15.96
N GLY A 54 17.51 -5.99 -15.74
CA GLY A 54 17.78 -4.94 -14.77
C GLY A 54 17.33 -5.27 -13.35
N ALA A 55 17.46 -4.28 -12.46
CA ALA A 55 17.09 -4.39 -11.05
C ALA A 55 15.62 -4.83 -10.85
N GLU A 56 15.38 -5.59 -9.77
CA GLU A 56 14.02 -6.01 -9.38
C GLU A 56 13.13 -4.79 -9.12
N VAL A 57 11.97 -4.76 -9.77
CA VAL A 57 10.99 -3.69 -9.58
C VAL A 57 9.80 -4.25 -8.83
N GLU A 58 9.28 -3.48 -7.87
CA GLU A 58 8.04 -3.80 -7.18
C GLU A 58 6.88 -3.81 -8.18
N GLY A 59 6.21 -4.95 -8.33
CA GLY A 59 5.04 -5.16 -9.17
C GLY A 59 3.78 -4.47 -8.62
N PRO A 60 2.59 -4.77 -9.17
CA PRO A 60 1.36 -4.17 -8.72
C PRO A 60 1.00 -4.57 -7.27
N PRO A 61 0.21 -3.74 -6.55
CA PRO A 61 -0.35 -4.12 -5.26
C PRO A 61 -1.20 -5.40 -5.36
N ILE A 62 -1.18 -6.25 -4.33
CA ILE A 62 -1.96 -7.49 -4.32
C ILE A 62 -3.43 -7.18 -4.00
N PRO A 63 -4.38 -7.42 -4.93
CA PRO A 63 -5.79 -7.31 -4.61
C PRO A 63 -6.18 -8.46 -3.67
N CYS A 64 -6.73 -8.13 -2.50
CA CYS A 64 -7.23 -9.13 -1.57
C CYS A 64 -8.40 -8.59 -0.74
N HIS A 65 -9.31 -9.49 -0.37
CA HIS A 65 -10.34 -9.22 0.64
C HIS A 65 -9.97 -9.81 1.99
N HIS A 66 -9.08 -10.80 2.00
CA HIS A 66 -8.61 -11.45 3.22
C HIS A 66 -7.09 -11.44 3.28
N LEU A 67 -6.54 -10.87 4.35
CA LEU A 67 -5.12 -10.87 4.67
C LEU A 67 -4.91 -11.62 5.98
N ARG A 68 -4.08 -12.66 5.95
CA ARG A 68 -3.75 -13.48 7.12
C ARG A 68 -2.27 -13.36 7.44
N VAL A 69 -1.97 -12.87 8.64
CA VAL A 69 -0.61 -12.85 9.19
C VAL A 69 -0.48 -14.05 10.14
N LEU A 70 0.45 -14.95 9.83
CA LEU A 70 0.72 -16.15 10.62
C LEU A 70 2.08 -15.99 11.28
N ILE A 71 2.11 -16.04 12.61
CA ILE A 71 3.35 -16.18 13.37
C ILE A 71 3.63 -17.69 13.46
N LEU A 72 4.68 -18.13 12.79
CA LEU A 72 5.03 -19.55 12.68
C LEU A 72 5.98 -19.99 13.79
N ALA A 73 6.84 -19.07 14.25
CA ALA A 73 7.76 -19.33 15.35
C ALA A 73 8.12 -18.02 16.06
N ASN A 74 8.50 -18.16 17.34
CA ASN A 74 9.08 -17.10 18.14
C ASN A 74 10.56 -17.37 18.43
N HIS A 75 11.26 -16.37 18.94
CA HIS A 75 12.61 -16.53 19.50
C HIS A 75 12.56 -17.44 20.74
N LEU A 76 13.66 -18.16 21.00
CA LEU A 76 13.80 -19.09 22.14
C LEU A 76 12.68 -20.14 22.24
N ASN A 77 12.03 -20.47 21.11
CA ASN A 77 10.84 -21.32 21.04
C ASN A 77 9.72 -20.88 21.99
N GLY A 78 9.55 -19.56 22.17
CA GLY A 78 8.47 -19.01 22.99
C GLY A 78 7.10 -19.46 22.48
N LYS A 79 6.20 -19.78 23.40
CA LYS A 79 4.87 -20.34 23.12
C LYS A 79 3.90 -19.28 22.60
N ASP A 80 3.95 -18.09 23.17
CA ASP A 80 3.03 -16.99 22.90
C ASP A 80 3.79 -15.81 22.26
N THR A 81 3.08 -14.91 21.58
CA THR A 81 3.71 -13.80 20.83
C THR A 81 3.17 -12.44 21.28
N HIS A 82 4.06 -11.46 21.44
CA HIS A 82 3.67 -10.06 21.62
C HIS A 82 3.59 -9.34 20.28
N VAL A 83 2.37 -9.03 19.85
CA VAL A 83 2.14 -8.11 18.73
C VAL A 83 1.86 -6.72 19.28
N ARG A 84 2.86 -5.84 19.19
CA ARG A 84 2.79 -4.46 19.72
C ARG A 84 2.00 -3.51 18.82
N GLY A 85 1.94 -3.81 17.52
CA GLY A 85 1.23 -3.00 16.54
C GLY A 85 1.37 -3.58 15.15
N LEU A 86 0.33 -3.39 14.33
CA LEU A 86 0.27 -3.80 12.94
C LEU A 86 -0.35 -2.64 12.14
N ARG A 87 0.26 -2.31 11.00
CA ARG A 87 -0.27 -1.33 10.04
C ARG A 87 -0.20 -1.95 8.66
N VAL A 88 -1.32 -1.91 7.94
CA VAL A 88 -1.43 -2.41 6.57
C VAL A 88 -1.65 -1.21 5.66
N PHE A 89 -0.80 -1.08 4.65
CA PHE A 89 -0.87 0.00 3.67
C PHE A 89 -1.43 -0.56 2.36
N GLY A 90 -2.43 0.13 1.82
CA GLY A 90 -3.01 -0.18 0.51
C GLY A 90 -2.34 0.57 -0.62
N ALA A 91 -2.80 0.30 -1.85
CA ALA A 91 -2.43 1.12 -3.00
C ALA A 91 -2.75 2.59 -2.73
N PRO A 92 -1.90 3.55 -3.15
CA PRO A 92 -2.26 4.95 -3.12
C PRO A 92 -3.55 5.13 -3.91
N ILE A 93 -4.52 5.86 -3.35
CA ILE A 93 -5.74 6.24 -4.06
C ILE A 93 -5.27 7.14 -5.20
N GLN A 94 -5.18 6.58 -6.40
CA GLN A 94 -5.01 7.39 -7.59
C GLN A 94 -6.38 8.05 -7.80
N ASN A 95 -6.51 9.31 -7.38
CA ASN A 95 -7.57 10.18 -7.85
C ASN A 95 -7.41 10.26 -9.37
N GLN A 96 -7.98 9.29 -10.07
CA GLN A 96 -8.29 9.48 -11.47
C GLN A 96 -9.26 10.65 -11.48
N PRO A 97 -8.90 11.82 -12.06
CA PRO A 97 -9.94 12.78 -12.40
C PRO A 97 -10.92 11.98 -13.25
N SER A 98 -12.16 11.89 -12.78
CA SER A 98 -13.22 11.35 -13.59
C SER A 98 -13.34 12.26 -14.80
N ASP A 99 -12.65 11.93 -15.89
CA ASP A 99 -12.94 12.41 -17.22
C ASP A 99 -14.25 11.76 -17.67
N LEU A 100 -15.31 11.96 -16.88
CA LEU A 100 -16.67 12.01 -17.40
C LEU A 100 -16.77 13.36 -18.08
N ALA A 101 -16.16 13.43 -19.27
CA ALA A 101 -16.39 14.51 -20.20
C ALA A 101 -17.92 14.64 -20.34
N SER A 102 -18.44 15.76 -19.86
CA SER A 102 -19.76 16.26 -20.18
C SER A 102 -19.97 16.10 -21.69
N ILE A 103 -20.85 15.18 -22.08
CA ILE A 103 -21.34 15.11 -23.46
C ILE A 103 -22.14 16.39 -23.68
N SER A 104 -21.50 17.43 -24.19
CA SER A 104 -22.18 18.60 -24.74
C SER A 104 -22.75 18.20 -26.11
N PRO A 105 -23.99 18.58 -26.42
CA PRO A 105 -24.60 18.25 -27.69
C PRO A 105 -23.89 18.97 -28.83
N ILE A 106 -23.83 18.24 -29.95
CA ILE A 106 -23.21 18.58 -31.21
C ILE A 106 -23.87 19.86 -31.77
N SER A 107 -23.08 20.89 -32.07
CA SER A 107 -23.50 21.98 -32.95
C SER A 107 -22.38 22.32 -33.94
N GLU A 108 -22.75 22.30 -35.21
CA GLU A 108 -21.90 22.40 -36.40
C GLU A 108 -21.31 23.80 -36.65
N THR A 109 -20.11 23.79 -37.25
CA THR A 109 -19.50 24.76 -38.19
C THR A 109 -19.44 26.26 -37.84
N SER A 110 -18.20 26.79 -37.70
CA SER A 110 -17.64 27.81 -38.62
C SER A 110 -16.27 28.36 -38.17
N SER A 111 -15.30 28.37 -39.10
CA SER A 111 -14.16 29.31 -39.31
C SER A 111 -13.10 29.58 -38.20
N SER A 112 -11.83 29.29 -38.55
CA SER A 112 -10.55 29.77 -37.98
C SER A 112 -10.31 31.29 -38.14
N PRO A 113 -9.14 31.90 -37.80
CA PRO A 113 -8.06 31.60 -36.81
C PRO A 113 -7.64 32.84 -35.94
N ALA A 114 -6.92 32.66 -34.81
CA ALA A 114 -5.89 33.62 -34.34
C ALA A 114 -5.10 33.16 -33.09
N ALA A 115 -3.77 33.12 -33.23
CA ALA A 115 -2.69 33.51 -32.31
C ALA A 115 -2.69 33.09 -30.81
N GLY A 116 -1.65 32.37 -30.39
CA GLY A 116 -1.26 32.23 -28.98
C GLY A 116 -0.01 31.37 -28.75
N LYS A 117 1.16 32.02 -28.64
CA LYS A 117 2.50 31.47 -28.33
C LYS A 117 2.57 30.76 -26.97
N GLY A 118 3.38 29.69 -26.88
CA GLY A 118 3.89 29.20 -25.58
C GLY A 118 4.43 27.77 -25.58
N ASN A 119 5.56 27.52 -26.24
CA ASN A 119 6.22 26.21 -26.23
C ASN A 119 7.12 26.11 -25.00
N ASN A 120 6.65 25.50 -23.90
CA ASN A 120 7.51 25.03 -22.81
C ASN A 120 7.51 23.50 -22.81
N LYS A 121 8.45 22.92 -23.57
CA LYS A 121 8.82 21.51 -23.47
C LYS A 121 9.66 21.32 -22.20
N LEU A 122 9.00 21.15 -21.04
CA LEU A 122 9.66 20.57 -19.88
C LEU A 122 9.74 19.05 -20.10
N GLU A 123 10.91 18.60 -20.52
CA GLU A 123 11.35 17.21 -20.42
C GLU A 123 11.00 16.68 -19.02
N ARG A 124 9.99 15.81 -18.94
CA ARG A 124 9.53 15.21 -17.70
C ARG A 124 10.60 14.24 -17.22
N MET A 125 11.50 14.72 -16.36
CA MET A 125 12.49 13.90 -15.68
C MET A 125 11.79 12.71 -15.01
N LYS A 126 12.14 11.51 -15.48
CA LYS A 126 11.71 10.20 -14.94
C LYS A 126 12.48 9.93 -13.64
N GLY A 127 12.19 10.70 -12.60
CA GLY A 127 12.77 10.58 -11.26
C GLY A 127 11.66 10.60 -10.21
N LYS A 128 11.86 9.83 -9.13
CA LYS A 128 10.88 9.67 -8.04
C LYS A 128 10.63 11.03 -7.38
N GLN A 129 9.47 11.64 -7.60
CA GLN A 129 9.06 12.81 -6.84
C GLN A 129 8.50 12.37 -5.49
N LEU A 130 9.03 12.98 -4.42
CA LEU A 130 8.49 12.87 -3.08
C LEU A 130 7.11 13.55 -3.07
N LEU A 131 6.04 12.78 -2.87
CA LEU A 131 4.72 13.36 -2.68
C LEU A 131 4.72 14.16 -1.38
N GLU A 132 4.53 15.47 -1.48
CA GLU A 132 4.25 16.32 -0.34
C GLU A 132 2.85 15.94 0.18
N LEU A 133 2.82 15.14 1.24
CA LEU A 133 1.58 14.75 1.89
C LEU A 133 0.99 15.98 2.56
N GLY A 134 0.01 16.61 1.93
CA GLY A 134 -0.71 17.78 2.44
C GLY A 134 -1.60 17.52 3.67
N HIS A 135 -1.30 16.50 4.49
CA HIS A 135 -2.12 16.14 5.64
C HIS A 135 -1.26 15.58 6.78
N ASP A 136 -1.46 16.12 7.97
CA ASP A 136 -0.76 15.94 9.26
C ASP A 136 -0.83 14.54 9.88
N GLY A 137 -1.14 13.50 9.10
CA GLY A 137 -1.14 12.11 9.54
C GLY A 137 -2.20 11.74 10.59
N LEU A 138 -3.13 12.65 10.93
CA LEU A 138 -4.15 12.43 11.96
C LEU A 138 -5.59 12.62 11.46
N SER A 139 -5.80 13.39 10.38
CA SER A 139 -7.12 13.97 10.09
C SER A 139 -7.97 13.29 9.00
N GLY A 140 -7.54 12.16 8.43
CA GLY A 140 -8.23 11.56 7.27
C GLY A 140 -8.70 10.10 7.39
N PHE A 141 -8.36 9.38 8.48
CA PHE A 141 -8.54 7.92 8.52
C PHE A 141 -9.95 7.45 8.92
N THR A 142 -10.80 8.32 9.45
CA THR A 142 -12.19 7.95 9.75
C THR A 142 -13.11 8.40 8.62
N SER A 143 -13.73 7.43 7.94
CA SER A 143 -14.84 7.71 7.03
C SER A 143 -15.92 8.45 7.80
N LYS A 144 -16.32 9.65 7.35
CA LYS A 144 -17.45 10.40 7.92
C LYS A 144 -18.80 9.65 7.80
N SER A 145 -18.84 8.53 7.09
CA SER A 145 -20.06 7.74 6.87
C SER A 145 -20.25 6.54 7.81
N PHE A 146 -19.27 6.20 8.66
CA PHE A 146 -19.44 5.15 9.67
C PHE A 146 -19.23 5.72 11.07
N LYS A 147 -20.28 6.37 11.58
CA LYS A 147 -20.39 6.71 13.00
C LYS A 147 -20.75 5.42 13.74
N MET A 148 -19.77 4.79 14.37
CA MET A 148 -20.00 3.69 15.30
C MET A 148 -20.97 4.20 16.38
N HIS A 149 -22.14 3.57 16.52
CA HIS A 149 -23.17 3.99 17.47
C HIS A 149 -22.61 3.97 18.91
N GLU A 150 -22.67 5.10 19.60
CA GLU A 150 -22.17 5.29 20.98
C GLU A 150 -23.09 4.68 22.06
N TRP A 151 -23.36 3.37 22.03
CA TRP A 151 -24.08 2.76 23.17
C TRP A 151 -23.67 1.35 23.59
N ILE A 152 -22.53 0.83 23.16
CA ILE A 152 -22.02 -0.42 23.76
C ILE A 152 -20.91 -0.05 24.75
N ARG A 153 -21.30 0.05 26.02
CA ARG A 153 -20.40 -0.08 27.18
C ARG A 153 -20.05 -1.54 27.39
#